data_AF-A0A2V5TQI5-F1
#
_entry.id   AF-A0A2V5TQI5-F1
#
_cell.length_a   1.000
_cell.length_b   1.000
_cell.length_c   1.000
_cell.angle_alpha   90.00
_cell.angle_beta   90.00
_cell.angle_gamma   90.00
#
_symmetry.space_group_name_H-M   'P 1'
#
loop_
_entity.id
_entity.type
_entity.pdbx_description
1 polymer ?
#
loop_
_entity_poly.entity_id
_entity_poly.type
_entity_poly.pdbx_seq_one_letter_code
_entity_poly.pdbx_strand_id
1 'polypeptide(L)'
;MFAGLFDQHVIYASHPFIVLEGEDVSGSFSTFDAAEDFIAKKASYTAFILRHEGQKWVIAKDRVVNPLFGPDRWGFIHGKPSGRQ
;
A
#
# COMPACT_ATOMS: atom_id res chain seq x y z
N MET A 1 3.96 3.71 20.15
CA MET A 1 4.58 4.48 19.05
C MET A 1 5.44 3.53 18.25
N PHE A 2 5.27 3.53 16.93
CA PHE A 2 5.96 2.64 15.99
C PHE A 2 6.89 3.48 15.13
N ALA A 3 8.11 2.99 14.92
CA ALA A 3 9.10 3.61 14.04
C ALA A 3 9.73 2.52 13.19
N GLY A 4 10.02 2.83 11.94
CA GLY A 4 10.66 1.87 11.05
C GLY A 4 11.08 2.51 9.74
N LEU A 5 11.97 1.82 9.04
CA LEU A 5 12.39 2.20 7.71
C LEU A 5 11.38 1.72 6.67
N PHE A 6 11.07 2.59 5.71
CA PHE A 6 10.47 2.24 4.44
C PHE A 6 11.33 2.85 3.33
N ASP A 7 11.93 1.99 2.50
CA ASP A 7 12.96 2.39 1.55
C ASP A 7 14.11 3.16 2.26
N GLN A 8 14.29 4.45 2.00
CA GLN A 8 15.30 5.31 2.64
C GLN A 8 14.74 6.26 3.71
N HIS A 9 13.44 6.16 4.01
CA HIS A 9 12.76 7.08 4.91
C HIS A 9 12.40 6.42 6.23
N VAL A 10 12.63 7.13 7.34
CA VAL A 10 12.15 6.72 8.66
C VAL A 10 10.73 7.24 8.84
N ILE A 11 9.77 6.33 9.00
CA ILE A 11 8.37 6.67 9.25
C ILE A 11 8.03 6.40 10.71
N TYR A 12 7.40 7.38 11.34
CA TYR A 12 6.85 7.30 12.69
C TYR A 12 5.32 7.29 12.63
N ALA A 13 4.70 6.40 13.40
CA ALA A 13 3.24 6.30 13.47
C ALA A 13 2.76 5.89 14.86
N SER A 14 1.52 6.23 15.20
CA SER A 14 0.89 5.81 16.46
C SER A 14 0.41 4.36 16.44
N HIS A 15 0.19 3.78 15.25
CA HIS A 15 -0.40 2.46 15.06
C HIS A 15 0.40 1.59 14.06
N PRO A 16 0.22 0.24 14.07
CA PRO A 16 1.03 -0.68 13.28
C PRO A 16 0.64 -0.78 11.80
N PHE A 17 -0.44 -0.13 11.35
CA PHE A 17 -0.79 0.01 9.93
C PHE A 17 -0.81 1.48 9.56
N ILE A 18 -0.27 1.83 8.41
CA ILE A 18 -0.29 3.19 7.86
C ILE A 18 -0.73 3.19 6.41
N VAL A 19 -1.35 4.28 5.98
CA VAL A 19 -1.68 4.54 4.58
C VAL A 19 -0.72 5.59 4.06
N LEU A 20 0.03 5.25 3.01
CA LEU A 20 0.88 6.20 2.29
C LEU A 20 0.20 6.65 1.01
N GLU A 21 0.30 7.95 0.71
CA GLU A 21 -0.03 8.53 -0.58
C GLU A 21 1.19 9.26 -1.11
N GLY A 22 1.83 8.68 -2.13
CA GLY A 22 3.16 9.13 -2.53
C GLY A 22 4.16 8.88 -1.40
N GLU A 23 4.75 9.95 -0.88
CA GLU A 23 5.75 9.92 0.20
C GLU A 23 5.14 10.30 1.58
N ASP A 24 3.86 10.71 1.61
CA ASP A 24 3.21 11.22 2.81
C ASP A 24 2.34 10.18 3.52
N VAL A 25 2.40 10.19 4.86
CA VAL A 25 1.49 9.40 5.70
C VAL A 25 0.13 10.08 5.76
N SER A 26 -0.83 9.48 5.07
CA SER A 26 -2.23 9.94 5.05
C SER A 26 -3.03 9.49 6.28
N GLY A 27 -2.60 8.43 6.97
CA GLY A 27 -3.28 7.94 8.16
C GLY A 27 -2.56 6.78 8.85
N SER A 28 -2.93 6.54 10.11
CA SER A 28 -2.44 5.38 10.89
C SER A 28 -3.60 4.68 11.59
N PHE A 29 -3.58 3.35 11.58
CA PHE A 29 -4.71 2.50 11.93
C PHE A 29 -4.26 1.29 12.73
N SER A 30 -5.10 0.87 13.68
CA SER A 30 -4.85 -0.32 14.51
C SER A 30 -5.03 -1.64 13.74
N THR A 31 -5.85 -1.62 12.68
CA THR A 31 -6.19 -2.80 11.87
C THR A 31 -6.04 -2.51 10.39
N PHE A 32 -5.82 -3.57 9.60
CA PHE A 32 -5.75 -3.50 8.15
C PHE A 32 -7.10 -3.05 7.55
N ASP A 33 -8.21 -3.62 8.00
CA ASP A 33 -9.56 -3.30 7.49
C ASP A 33 -9.90 -1.82 7.65
N ALA A 34 -9.49 -1.18 8.75
CA ALA A 34 -9.72 0.24 8.97
C ALA A 34 -8.91 1.13 7.99
N ALA A 35 -7.71 0.67 7.59
CA ALA A 35 -6.90 1.33 6.59
C ALA A 35 -7.48 1.15 5.17
N GLU A 36 -8.00 -0.04 4.85
CA GLU A 36 -8.71 -0.29 3.58
C GLU A 36 -9.98 0.57 3.48
N ASP A 37 -10.81 0.61 4.53
CA ASP A 37 -12.00 1.44 4.60
C ASP A 37 -11.68 2.93 4.40
N PHE A 38 -10.56 3.40 4.95
CA PHE A 38 -10.10 4.78 4.76
C PHE A 38 -9.76 5.07 3.30
N ILE A 39 -8.99 4.19 2.65
CA ILE A 39 -8.63 4.32 1.23
C ILE A 39 -9.89 4.32 0.36
N ALA A 40 -10.82 3.39 0.62
CA ALA A 40 -12.07 3.26 -0.12
C ALA A 40 -12.94 4.53 -0.01
N LYS A 41 -13.08 5.07 1.21
CA LYS A 41 -13.85 6.31 1.45
C LYS A 41 -13.21 7.53 0.80
N LYS A 42 -11.87 7.61 0.78
CA LYS A 42 -11.12 8.72 0.16
C LYS A 42 -11.08 8.61 -1.38
N ALA A 43 -11.46 7.47 -1.95
CA ALA A 43 -11.30 7.15 -3.37
C ALA A 43 -9.86 7.33 -3.87
N SER A 44 -8.88 7.04 -3.00
CA SER A 44 -7.46 7.29 -3.25
C SER A 44 -6.75 6.02 -3.72
N TYR A 45 -6.87 5.72 -5.01
CA TYR A 45 -6.40 4.45 -5.57
C TYR A 45 -4.89 4.35 -5.81
N THR A 46 -4.16 5.44 -5.58
CA THR A 46 -2.69 5.44 -5.57
C THR A 46 -2.12 5.12 -4.19
N ALA A 47 -2.97 5.09 -3.16
CA ALA A 47 -2.56 4.79 -1.81
C ALA A 47 -2.17 3.32 -1.63
N PHE A 48 -1.22 3.07 -0.74
CA PHE A 48 -0.83 1.72 -0.34
C PHE A 48 -0.71 1.62 1.18
N ILE A 49 -1.03 0.44 1.71
CA ILE A 49 -1.02 0.18 3.15
C ILE A 49 0.33 -0.45 3.52
N LEU A 50 1.04 0.15 4.46
CA LEU A 50 2.19 -0.47 5.08
C LEU A 50 1.82 -1.05 6.45
N ARG A 51 2.41 -2.21 6.75
CA ARG A 51 2.38 -2.86 8.06
C ARG A 51 3.75 -2.75 8.71
N HIS A 52 3.75 -2.48 10.01
CA HIS A 52 4.97 -2.51 10.80
C HIS A 52 5.37 -3.94 11.14
N GLU A 53 6.62 -4.29 10.84
CA GLU A 53 7.26 -5.56 11.20
C GLU A 53 8.47 -5.32 12.10
N GLY A 54 8.22 -4.76 13.29
CA GLY A 54 9.21 -4.61 14.36
C GLY A 54 10.21 -3.47 14.13
N GLN A 55 10.93 -3.48 13.01
CA GLN A 55 11.95 -2.46 12.69
C GLN A 55 11.77 -1.83 11.30
N LYS A 56 10.90 -2.41 10.46
CA LYS A 56 10.65 -1.93 9.10
C LYS A 56 9.17 -1.84 8.83
N TRP A 57 8.83 -1.06 7.82
CA TRP A 57 7.51 -1.07 7.22
C TRP A 57 7.54 -1.92 5.97
N VAL A 58 6.54 -2.78 5.80
CA VAL A 58 6.38 -3.64 4.62
C VAL A 58 5.02 -3.41 4.01
N ILE A 59 4.92 -3.57 2.68
CA ILE A 59 3.63 -3.49 1.99
C ILE A 59 2.73 -4.62 2.51
N ALA A 60 1.62 -4.25 3.15
CA ALA A 60 0.71 -5.19 3.80
C ALA A 60 -0.07 -6.05 2.80
N LYS A 61 -0.39 -5.46 1.65
CA LYS A 61 -1.01 -6.09 0.48
C LYS A 61 -0.79 -5.17 -0.72
N ASP A 62 -0.71 -5.75 -1.92
CA ASP A 62 -0.61 -4.99 -3.16
C ASP A 62 -1.77 -3.99 -3.29
N ARG A 63 -1.53 -2.90 -4.03
CA ARG A 63 -2.41 -1.72 -4.15
C ARG A 63 -3.89 -2.10 -4.12
N VAL A 64 -4.68 -1.40 -3.30
CA VAL A 64 -6.14 -1.53 -3.32
C VAL A 64 -6.58 -1.28 -4.75
N VAL A 65 -6.99 -2.35 -5.42
CA VAL A 65 -7.33 -2.35 -6.85
C VAL A 65 -8.43 -1.31 -7.04
N ASN A 66 -8.17 -0.31 -7.88
CA ASN A 66 -9.22 0.62 -8.28
C ASN A 66 -10.36 -0.20 -8.91
N PRO A 67 -11.59 -0.19 -8.36
CA PRO A 67 -12.70 -0.92 -8.94
C PRO A 67 -13.04 -0.44 -10.37
N LEU A 68 -12.61 0.76 -10.77
CA LEU A 68 -12.71 1.26 -12.15
C LEU A 68 -11.70 0.63 -13.12
N PHE A 69 -10.65 -0.05 -12.64
CA PHE A 69 -9.61 -0.64 -13.49
C PHE A 69 -9.52 -2.18 -13.43
N GLY A 70 -10.40 -2.84 -12.67
CA GLY A 70 -10.51 -4.30 -12.62
C GLY A 70 -9.32 -5.02 -11.95
N PRO A 71 -9.51 -6.26 -11.50
CA PRO A 71 -8.54 -7.00 -10.70
C PRO A 71 -7.48 -7.69 -11.57
N ASP A 72 -6.68 -6.98 -12.37
CA ASP A 72 -5.49 -7.61 -12.95
C ASP A 72 -4.51 -6.63 -13.60
N ARG A 73 -3.42 -6.25 -12.90
CA ARG A 73 -2.19 -5.72 -13.54
C ARG A 73 -0.92 -6.07 -12.77
N TRP A 74 -0.71 -7.35 -12.48
CA TRP A 74 0.66 -7.88 -12.28
C TRP A 74 1.36 -8.21 -13.61
N GLY A 75 0.67 -8.13 -14.75
CA GLY A 75 1.19 -8.48 -16.08
C GLY A 75 1.87 -7.37 -16.90
N PHE A 76 1.94 -6.12 -16.43
CA PHE A 76 2.46 -5.01 -17.26
C PHE A 76 3.95 -4.71 -17.09
N ILE A 77 4.59 -5.22 -16.02
CA ILE A 77 5.98 -4.85 -15.67
C ILE A 77 7.00 -5.92 -16.09
N HIS A 78 6.55 -7.14 -16.42
CA HIS A 78 7.38 -8.18 -17.03
C HIS A 78 6.97 -8.41 -18.47
N GLY A 79 7.59 -7.66 -19.38
CA GLY A 79 7.51 -7.98 -20.80
C GLY A 79 8.19 -9.32 -21.10
N LYS A 80 7.50 -10.16 -21.89
CA LYS A 80 7.99 -10.93 -23.06
C LYS A 80 6.99 -12.06 -23.43
N PRO A 81 7.10 -12.68 -24.62
CA PRO A 81 7.08 -12.12 -25.96
C PRO A 81 6.00 -12.82 -26.84
N SER A 82 5.81 -12.31 -28.06
CA SER A 82 5.18 -12.94 -29.23
C SER A 82 4.92 -14.46 -29.18
N GLY A 83 3.67 -14.87 -29.44
CA GLY A 83 3.30 -16.26 -29.73
C GLY A 83 1.87 -16.37 -30.25
N ARG A 84 1.67 -16.03 -31.53
CA ARG A 84 0.47 -16.40 -32.30
C ARG A 84 0.44 -17.93 -32.45
N GLN A 85 -0.70 -18.54 -32.16
CA GLN A 85 -1.22 -19.70 -32.90
C GLN A 85 -2.69 -19.44 -33.22
#